data_AF-A0A9P6TWY9-F1
#
_entry.id   AF-A0A9P6TWY9-F1
#
_cell.length_a   1.000
_cell.length_b   1.000
_cell.length_c   1.000
_cell.angle_alpha   90.00
_cell.angle_beta   90.00
_cell.angle_gamma   90.00
#
_symmetry.space_group_name_H-M   'P 1'
#
loop_
_entity.id
_entity.type
_entity.pdbx_description
1 polymer ?
#
loop_
_entity_poly.entity_id
_entity_poly.type
_entity_poly.pdbx_seq_one_letter_code
_entity_poly.pdbx_strand_id
1 'polypeptide(L)'
;MSSDAQRVMLAQSWSEDDDPTGYWMAEKLDGVRAYFDGKDFYSRAGNKFTVPDWFSEHLPKDQPLDGELWLGRGQFQNCISIVKNQKAQRADEWKEITYLVFDAPKLDLVYEKRLEHLRTIMPLYGKDSLDTSSLNTKIPPFARLVPVQRCHSKAHLLKELENVQNLGGEGIMLRSPRSRYEFKRSKTLLKVKSFFDEEAIVVSHNRGTGKHSHRMGCLNVKTPDGRTFSVGTGFTDAQREKPPKIGSVITYKFQELSTRLTPRFPSFVGERIDIRWDDYCKTYKPPTLTQATSAKVVTLLKQKSLIFSGGASSNVGSPAAIDGDDGDDDNDSAYTPTSPASPSSSSSSSADRGASPVSSNKRKLASAYTNSASTTTGAPSLPSPAATNTSTSSTTATSAKNSGDSDDDDDGKQEPCMYGAQCYRRNPDHLRKYKHPHKKARV
;
A
#
# COMPACT_ATOMS: atom_id res chain seq x y z
N MET A 1 -5.50 -15.31 -19.61
CA MET A 1 -4.84 -14.37 -18.68
C MET A 1 -4.70 -13.05 -19.40
N SER A 2 -5.03 -11.93 -18.77
CA SER A 2 -4.86 -10.61 -19.38
C SER A 2 -3.40 -10.15 -19.24
N SER A 3 -2.69 -9.95 -20.35
CA SER A 3 -1.31 -9.46 -20.37
C SER A 3 -1.20 -8.00 -19.92
N ASP A 4 -2.25 -7.21 -20.13
CA ASP A 4 -2.32 -5.83 -19.66
C ASP A 4 -2.48 -5.75 -18.15
N ALA A 5 -3.25 -6.66 -17.54
CA ALA A 5 -3.40 -6.74 -16.07
C ALA A 5 -2.05 -6.96 -15.34
N GLN A 6 -1.10 -7.66 -15.98
CA GLN A 6 0.24 -7.90 -15.44
C GLN A 6 1.19 -6.71 -15.57
N ARG A 7 0.89 -5.81 -16.52
CA ARG A 7 1.74 -4.65 -16.84
C ARG A 7 1.13 -3.33 -16.38
N VAL A 8 0.06 -3.35 -15.59
CA VAL A 8 -0.52 -2.13 -15.02
C VAL A 8 0.53 -1.25 -14.35
N MET A 9 0.32 0.06 -14.39
CA MET A 9 1.26 1.06 -13.90
C MET A 9 1.57 0.84 -12.41
N LEU A 10 2.86 0.87 -12.05
CA LEU A 10 3.30 0.67 -10.67
C LEU A 10 3.91 1.95 -10.10
N ALA A 11 3.58 2.25 -8.85
CA ALA A 11 4.08 3.44 -8.18
C ALA A 11 5.52 3.29 -7.67
N GLN A 12 6.30 4.36 -7.73
CA GLN A 12 7.54 4.52 -6.94
C GLN A 12 7.22 5.10 -5.55
N SER A 13 8.19 5.09 -4.64
CA SER A 13 8.05 5.79 -3.35
C SER A 13 8.38 7.27 -3.57
N TRP A 14 7.58 8.17 -3.00
CA TRP A 14 7.91 9.60 -2.93
C TRP A 14 9.05 9.83 -1.92
N SER A 15 9.97 10.74 -2.23
CA SER A 15 11.03 11.19 -1.31
C SER A 15 10.61 12.48 -0.63
N GLU A 16 10.98 12.67 0.64
CA GLU A 16 10.73 13.93 1.34
C GLU A 16 11.45 15.12 0.69
N ASP A 17 12.51 14.88 -0.08
CA ASP A 17 13.25 15.91 -0.80
C ASP A 17 12.54 16.36 -2.10
N ASP A 18 11.53 15.62 -2.56
CA ASP A 18 10.80 15.94 -3.80
C ASP A 18 9.63 16.90 -3.50
N ASP A 19 9.51 17.98 -4.27
CA ASP A 19 8.36 18.91 -4.17
C ASP A 19 7.10 18.29 -4.80
N PRO A 20 6.02 18.04 -4.02
CA PRO A 20 4.79 17.47 -4.54
C PRO A 20 3.83 18.52 -5.12
N THR A 21 4.19 19.80 -5.11
CA THR A 21 3.30 20.89 -5.53
C THR A 21 2.79 20.68 -6.96
N GLY A 22 1.48 20.83 -7.11
CA GLY A 22 0.78 20.59 -8.37
C GLY A 22 0.40 19.13 -8.62
N TYR A 23 0.98 18.12 -7.96
CA TYR A 23 0.57 16.73 -8.18
C TYR A 23 -0.91 16.51 -7.82
N TRP A 24 -1.55 15.52 -8.43
CA TRP A 24 -2.86 15.04 -7.98
C TRP A 24 -2.68 14.05 -6.83
N MET A 25 -3.38 14.28 -5.72
CA MET A 25 -3.41 13.43 -4.53
C MET A 25 -4.69 12.64 -4.48
N ALA A 26 -4.57 11.36 -4.15
CA ALA A 26 -5.67 10.45 -3.87
C ALA A 26 -5.34 9.61 -2.63
N GLU A 27 -6.34 9.05 -1.96
CA GLU A 27 -6.09 8.14 -0.84
C GLU A 27 -5.48 6.85 -1.40
N LYS A 28 -4.44 6.36 -0.72
CA LYS A 28 -3.93 5.03 -0.98
C LYS A 28 -4.84 4.03 -0.27
N LEU A 29 -5.53 3.22 -1.08
CA LEU A 29 -6.46 2.20 -0.63
C LEU A 29 -5.72 0.89 -0.31
N ASP A 30 -5.94 0.32 0.88
CA ASP A 30 -5.48 -1.04 1.25
C ASP A 30 -6.56 -2.08 0.90
N GLY A 31 -6.72 -2.33 -0.40
CA GLY A 31 -7.69 -3.28 -0.95
C GLY A 31 -7.03 -4.37 -1.79
N VAL A 32 -7.77 -4.89 -2.78
CA VAL A 32 -7.24 -5.80 -3.78
C VAL A 32 -7.31 -5.16 -5.17
N ARG A 33 -6.16 -4.77 -5.71
CA ARG A 33 -6.08 -4.22 -7.07
C ARG A 33 -6.71 -5.13 -8.12
N ALA A 34 -7.59 -4.55 -8.92
CA ALA A 34 -8.30 -5.24 -10.00
C ALA A 34 -8.29 -4.41 -11.29
N TYR A 35 -7.90 -5.08 -12.37
CA TYR A 35 -7.97 -4.59 -13.74
C TYR A 35 -9.22 -5.17 -14.40
N PHE A 36 -10.14 -4.31 -14.81
CA PHE A 36 -11.30 -4.71 -15.62
C PHE A 36 -10.95 -4.51 -17.09
N ASP A 37 -11.02 -5.57 -17.90
CA ASP A 37 -10.61 -5.52 -19.31
C ASP A 37 -11.75 -5.15 -20.28
N GLY A 38 -12.92 -4.77 -19.77
CA GLY A 38 -14.14 -4.59 -20.54
C GLY A 38 -15.13 -5.76 -20.39
N LYS A 39 -14.68 -6.89 -19.84
CA LYS A 39 -15.52 -8.08 -19.60
C LYS A 39 -15.28 -8.70 -18.24
N ASP A 40 -14.02 -8.95 -17.90
CA ASP A 40 -13.61 -9.73 -16.75
C ASP A 40 -12.66 -8.91 -15.84
N PHE A 41 -12.68 -9.24 -14.56
CA PHE A 41 -11.73 -8.67 -13.59
C PHE A 41 -10.50 -9.56 -13.44
N TYR A 42 -9.33 -8.94 -13.40
CA TYR A 42 -8.04 -9.61 -13.23
C TYR A 42 -7.23 -8.99 -12.09
N SER A 43 -6.59 -9.83 -11.31
CA SER A 43 -5.55 -9.40 -10.37
C SER A 43 -4.32 -8.89 -11.12
N ARG A 44 -3.43 -8.18 -10.41
CA ARG A 44 -2.10 -7.79 -10.91
C ARG A 44 -1.25 -8.98 -11.42
N ALA A 45 -1.50 -10.20 -10.93
CA ALA A 45 -0.79 -11.39 -11.41
C ALA A 45 -1.37 -11.95 -12.72
N GLY A 46 -2.46 -11.37 -13.24
CA GLY A 46 -3.19 -11.87 -14.41
C GLY A 46 -4.21 -12.96 -14.10
N ASN A 47 -4.40 -13.31 -12.82
CA ASN A 47 -5.43 -14.26 -12.39
C ASN A 47 -6.81 -13.62 -12.49
N LYS A 48 -7.75 -14.29 -13.15
CA LYS A 48 -9.15 -13.86 -13.24
C LYS A 48 -9.82 -13.99 -11.87
N PHE A 49 -10.59 -12.98 -11.48
CA PHE A 49 -11.47 -13.04 -10.32
C PHE A 49 -12.82 -13.65 -10.71
N THR A 50 -13.38 -14.48 -9.83
CA THR A 50 -14.74 -14.99 -9.99
C THR A 50 -15.69 -14.00 -9.33
N VAL A 51 -16.17 -13.02 -10.09
CA VAL A 51 -17.14 -12.02 -9.63
C VAL A 51 -18.55 -12.47 -10.02
N PRO A 52 -19.60 -12.11 -9.24
CA PRO A 52 -20.98 -12.27 -9.71
C PRO A 52 -21.25 -11.45 -10.97
N ASP A 53 -22.05 -11.96 -11.90
CA ASP A 53 -22.32 -11.29 -13.19
C ASP A 53 -22.78 -9.83 -13.01
N TRP A 54 -23.68 -9.61 -12.04
CA TRP A 54 -24.21 -8.29 -11.70
C TRP A 54 -23.14 -7.27 -11.24
N PHE A 55 -21.97 -7.73 -10.77
CA PHE A 55 -20.91 -6.85 -10.28
C PHE A 55 -20.21 -6.10 -11.43
N SER A 56 -20.23 -6.69 -12.63
CA SER A 56 -19.66 -6.11 -13.85
C SER A 56 -20.67 -5.36 -14.72
N GLU A 57 -21.95 -5.39 -14.35
CA GLU A 57 -23.01 -4.75 -15.13
C GLU A 57 -22.81 -3.23 -15.23
N HIS A 58 -23.08 -2.72 -16.43
CA HIS A 58 -22.97 -1.30 -16.79
C HIS A 58 -21.56 -0.70 -16.77
N LEU A 59 -20.52 -1.51 -16.54
CA LEU A 59 -19.14 -1.09 -16.81
C LEU A 59 -18.88 -0.95 -18.31
N PRO A 60 -18.01 -0.01 -18.73
CA PRO A 60 -17.71 0.21 -20.14
C PRO A 60 -16.96 -0.97 -20.75
N LYS A 61 -17.49 -1.55 -21.82
CA LYS A 61 -16.93 -2.77 -22.44
C LYS A 61 -15.73 -2.52 -23.34
N ASP A 62 -15.65 -1.31 -23.88
CA ASP A 62 -14.62 -0.81 -24.79
C ASP A 62 -13.46 -0.11 -24.06
N GLN A 63 -13.64 0.18 -22.77
CA GLN A 63 -12.66 0.92 -21.98
C GLN A 63 -12.23 0.13 -20.74
N PRO A 64 -11.02 -0.48 -20.77
CA PRO A 64 -10.46 -1.09 -19.58
C PRO A 64 -10.22 -0.07 -18.45
N LEU A 65 -10.44 -0.54 -17.23
CA LEU A 65 -10.36 0.25 -16.00
C LEU A 65 -9.33 -0.35 -15.03
N ASP A 66 -8.65 0.52 -14.28
CA ASP A 66 -7.71 0.14 -13.23
C ASP A 66 -8.19 0.73 -11.91
N GLY A 67 -8.30 -0.14 -10.91
CA GLY A 67 -8.95 0.20 -9.66
C GLY A 67 -8.62 -0.78 -8.54
N GLU A 68 -9.25 -0.57 -7.40
CA GLU A 68 -9.10 -1.36 -6.19
C GLU A 68 -10.46 -1.92 -5.77
N LEU A 69 -10.57 -3.24 -5.56
CA LEU A 69 -11.69 -3.82 -4.83
C LEU A 69 -11.51 -3.48 -3.36
N TRP A 70 -12.48 -2.79 -2.78
CA TRP A 70 -12.31 -2.15 -1.48
C TRP A 70 -13.55 -2.29 -0.60
N LEU A 71 -13.33 -2.48 0.70
CA LEU A 71 -14.35 -2.79 1.71
C LEU A 71 -14.35 -1.81 2.89
N GLY A 72 -13.54 -0.77 2.81
CA GLY A 72 -13.29 0.13 3.93
C GLY A 72 -11.84 0.10 4.40
N ARG A 73 -11.50 1.12 5.18
CA ARG A 73 -10.20 1.23 5.86
C ARG A 73 -9.97 0.07 6.83
N GLY A 74 -8.77 -0.50 6.83
CA GLY A 74 -8.40 -1.64 7.67
C GLY A 74 -9.10 -2.97 7.34
N GLN A 75 -9.85 -3.06 6.23
CA GLN A 75 -10.63 -4.25 5.85
C GLN A 75 -9.93 -5.17 4.84
N PHE A 76 -8.63 -5.01 4.61
CA PHE A 76 -7.87 -5.78 3.62
C PHE A 76 -8.04 -7.30 3.77
N GLN A 77 -7.97 -7.83 5.01
CA GLN A 77 -8.10 -9.27 5.26
C GLN A 77 -9.51 -9.80 4.93
N ASN A 78 -10.55 -9.02 5.20
CA ASN A 78 -11.92 -9.37 4.84
C ASN A 78 -12.12 -9.27 3.32
N CYS A 79 -11.58 -8.23 2.70
CA CYS A 79 -11.62 -8.04 1.25
C CYS A 79 -10.98 -9.21 0.50
N ILE A 80 -9.75 -9.59 0.86
CA ILE A 80 -9.07 -10.71 0.22
C ILE A 80 -9.79 -12.06 0.49
N SER A 81 -10.46 -12.21 1.64
CA SER A 81 -11.27 -13.39 1.96
C SER A 81 -12.44 -13.55 1.00
N ILE A 82 -13.15 -12.45 0.68
CA ILE A 82 -14.27 -12.44 -0.26
C ILE A 82 -13.77 -12.65 -1.68
N VAL A 83 -12.78 -11.88 -2.12
CA VAL A 83 -12.27 -11.87 -3.50
C VAL A 83 -11.63 -13.21 -3.90
N LYS A 84 -11.00 -13.92 -2.96
CA LYS A 84 -10.43 -15.26 -3.22
C LYS A 84 -11.47 -16.38 -3.21
N ASN A 85 -12.67 -16.13 -2.69
CA ASN A 85 -13.65 -17.19 -2.53
C ASN A 85 -14.42 -17.43 -3.84
N GLN A 86 -14.45 -18.69 -4.28
CA GLN A 86 -15.14 -19.10 -5.51
C GLN A 86 -16.48 -19.79 -5.24
N LYS A 87 -16.89 -19.90 -3.97
CA LYS A 87 -18.11 -20.61 -3.58
C LYS A 87 -19.34 -19.72 -3.83
N ALA A 88 -20.28 -20.21 -4.63
CA ALA A 88 -21.48 -19.47 -5.05
C ALA A 88 -22.33 -18.93 -3.87
N GLN A 89 -22.39 -19.64 -2.75
CA GLN A 89 -23.14 -19.20 -1.56
C GLN A 89 -22.57 -17.95 -0.87
N ARG A 90 -21.36 -17.50 -1.24
CA ARG A 90 -20.76 -16.25 -0.74
C ARG A 90 -20.86 -15.11 -1.75
N ALA A 91 -21.64 -15.28 -2.83
CA ALA A 91 -21.85 -14.24 -3.83
C ALA A 91 -22.44 -12.95 -3.24
N ASP A 92 -23.29 -13.06 -2.21
CA ASP A 92 -23.89 -11.90 -1.55
C ASP A 92 -22.88 -11.00 -0.83
N GLU A 93 -21.73 -11.52 -0.42
CA GLU A 93 -20.68 -10.73 0.24
C GLU A 93 -20.04 -9.70 -0.70
N TRP A 94 -20.17 -9.90 -2.02
CA TRP A 94 -19.73 -8.91 -3.01
C TRP A 94 -20.55 -7.62 -2.95
N LYS A 95 -21.75 -7.62 -2.34
CA LYS A 95 -22.58 -6.41 -2.18
C LYS A 95 -21.89 -5.38 -1.28
N GLU A 96 -20.94 -5.81 -0.46
CA GLU A 96 -20.14 -4.94 0.41
C GLU A 96 -18.89 -4.38 -0.30
N ILE A 97 -18.46 -5.01 -1.40
CA ILE A 97 -17.29 -4.57 -2.16
C ILE A 97 -17.67 -3.40 -3.07
N THR A 98 -16.85 -2.36 -3.05
CA THR A 98 -16.87 -1.31 -4.07
C THR A 98 -15.63 -1.42 -4.94
N TYR A 99 -15.80 -1.34 -6.26
CA TYR A 99 -14.69 -1.18 -7.20
C TYR A 99 -14.33 0.30 -7.32
N LEU A 100 -13.24 0.70 -6.67
CA LEU A 100 -12.74 2.07 -6.66
C LEU A 100 -11.75 2.28 -7.81
N VAL A 101 -12.25 2.84 -8.91
CA VAL A 101 -11.50 3.12 -10.12
C VAL A 101 -10.63 4.36 -9.92
N PHE A 102 -9.36 4.30 -10.32
CA PHE A 102 -8.43 5.43 -10.24
C PHE A 102 -7.76 5.78 -11.58
N ASP A 103 -7.87 4.93 -12.61
CA ASP A 103 -7.33 5.23 -13.94
C ASP A 103 -8.04 4.42 -15.07
N ALA A 104 -7.83 4.84 -16.32
CA ALA A 104 -8.34 4.22 -17.54
C ALA A 104 -7.16 3.95 -18.51
N PRO A 105 -6.48 2.80 -18.39
CA PRO A 105 -5.15 2.58 -18.98
C PRO A 105 -5.04 2.67 -20.50
N LYS A 106 -6.16 2.46 -21.22
CA LYS A 106 -6.20 2.48 -22.69
C LYS A 106 -6.61 3.82 -23.29
N LEU A 107 -7.03 4.79 -22.47
CA LEU A 107 -7.20 6.16 -22.96
C LEU A 107 -5.82 6.78 -23.16
N ASP A 108 -5.43 7.01 -24.42
CA ASP A 108 -4.15 7.65 -24.74
C ASP A 108 -4.21 9.18 -24.56
N LEU A 109 -4.58 9.58 -23.34
CA LEU A 109 -4.77 10.96 -22.92
C LEU A 109 -3.92 11.25 -21.70
N VAL A 110 -3.71 12.53 -21.41
CA VAL A 110 -3.11 12.97 -20.13
C VAL A 110 -4.05 12.69 -18.96
N TYR A 111 -3.49 12.55 -17.74
CA TYR A 111 -4.23 12.11 -16.56
C TYR A 111 -5.50 12.91 -16.29
N GLU A 112 -5.46 14.23 -16.42
CA GLU A 112 -6.60 15.12 -16.22
C GLU A 112 -7.77 14.80 -17.16
N LYS A 113 -7.46 14.49 -18.42
CA LYS A 113 -8.46 14.13 -19.43
C LYS A 113 -9.02 12.72 -19.23
N ARG A 114 -8.20 11.77 -18.74
CA ARG A 114 -8.70 10.45 -18.32
C ARG A 114 -9.63 10.56 -17.11
N LEU A 115 -9.29 11.41 -16.15
CA LEU A 115 -10.11 11.68 -14.98
C LEU A 115 -11.43 12.36 -15.34
N GLU A 116 -11.40 13.35 -16.25
CA GLU A 116 -12.59 14.01 -16.80
C GLU A 116 -13.52 12.98 -17.46
N HIS A 117 -12.97 12.12 -18.33
CA HIS A 117 -13.74 11.04 -18.94
C HIS A 117 -14.36 10.10 -17.88
N LEU A 118 -13.59 9.64 -16.90
CA LEU A 118 -14.10 8.77 -15.83
C LEU A 118 -15.25 9.41 -15.05
N ARG A 119 -15.22 10.73 -14.81
CA ARG A 119 -16.31 11.46 -14.14
C ARG A 119 -17.61 11.47 -14.94
N THR A 120 -17.55 11.30 -16.26
CA THR A 120 -18.77 11.22 -17.09
C THR A 120 -19.47 9.88 -17.00
N ILE A 121 -18.76 8.79 -16.65
CA ILE A 121 -19.31 7.42 -16.71
C ILE A 121 -19.56 6.80 -15.33
N MET A 122 -19.04 7.38 -14.24
CA MET A 122 -19.29 6.89 -12.89
C MET A 122 -19.22 7.99 -11.82
N PRO A 123 -20.02 7.89 -10.75
CA PRO A 123 -19.97 8.84 -9.65
C PRO A 123 -18.66 8.74 -8.85
N LEU A 124 -18.30 9.85 -8.20
CA LEU A 124 -17.23 9.85 -7.21
C LEU A 124 -17.63 9.04 -5.98
N TYR A 125 -16.68 8.33 -5.40
CA TYR A 125 -16.92 7.65 -4.13
C TYR A 125 -17.29 8.66 -3.04
N GLY A 126 -18.33 8.35 -2.26
CA GLY A 126 -18.94 9.28 -1.28
C GLY A 126 -19.99 10.23 -1.87
N LYS A 127 -20.13 10.30 -3.19
CA LYS A 127 -21.20 11.02 -3.90
C LYS A 127 -21.98 10.05 -4.78
N ASP A 128 -22.97 9.38 -4.19
CA ASP A 128 -23.69 8.29 -4.85
C ASP A 128 -24.62 8.73 -6.00
N SER A 129 -24.85 10.04 -6.17
CA SER A 129 -25.56 10.58 -7.32
C SER A 129 -24.58 11.10 -8.38
N LEU A 130 -24.85 10.73 -9.63
CA LEU A 130 -24.31 11.39 -10.81
C LEU A 130 -25.48 12.16 -11.45
N ASP A 131 -25.22 13.35 -11.99
CA ASP A 131 -26.20 14.01 -12.83
C ASP A 131 -26.28 13.24 -14.16
N THR A 132 -27.28 12.36 -14.25
CA THR A 132 -27.50 11.50 -15.42
C THR A 132 -28.47 12.09 -16.42
N SER A 133 -28.91 13.33 -16.23
CA SER A 133 -29.87 13.99 -17.14
C SER A 133 -29.40 14.03 -18.59
N SER A 134 -28.07 14.00 -18.80
CA SER A 134 -27.41 14.04 -20.12
C SER A 134 -26.72 12.73 -20.52
N LEU A 135 -26.83 11.65 -19.72
CA LEU A 135 -26.12 10.40 -19.94
C LEU A 135 -27.05 9.29 -20.44
N ASN A 136 -26.75 8.73 -21.61
CA ASN A 136 -27.42 7.53 -22.14
C ASN A 136 -26.92 6.22 -21.48
N THR A 137 -26.11 6.30 -20.43
CA THR A 137 -25.45 5.14 -19.81
C THR A 137 -25.94 4.95 -18.38
N LYS A 138 -26.32 3.71 -18.04
CA LYS A 138 -26.69 3.34 -16.66
C LYS A 138 -25.46 3.39 -15.76
N ILE A 139 -25.62 3.89 -14.53
CA ILE A 139 -24.52 3.96 -13.56
C ILE A 139 -24.16 2.53 -13.11
N PRO A 140 -22.86 2.17 -13.08
CA PRO A 140 -22.42 0.93 -12.46
C PRO A 140 -22.80 0.86 -10.98
N PRO A 141 -23.49 -0.20 -10.52
CA PRO A 141 -24.02 -0.24 -9.17
C PRO A 141 -22.91 -0.22 -8.09
N PHE A 142 -21.76 -0.84 -8.37
CA PHE A 142 -20.66 -1.04 -7.40
C PHE A 142 -19.34 -0.39 -7.80
N ALA A 143 -19.28 0.36 -8.91
CA ALA A 143 -18.07 1.08 -9.29
C ALA A 143 -18.19 2.58 -8.98
N ARG A 144 -17.11 3.14 -8.43
CA ARG A 144 -17.00 4.55 -8.11
C ARG A 144 -15.61 5.05 -8.47
N LEU A 145 -15.51 6.32 -8.84
CA LEU A 145 -14.23 6.97 -9.08
C LEU A 145 -13.60 7.41 -7.75
N VAL A 146 -12.32 7.13 -7.57
CA VAL A 146 -11.53 7.61 -6.43
C VAL A 146 -11.50 9.15 -6.45
N PRO A 147 -11.89 9.83 -5.36
CA PRO A 147 -11.75 11.28 -5.22
C PRO A 147 -10.28 11.68 -5.26
N VAL A 148 -9.98 12.74 -6.02
CA VAL A 148 -8.63 13.30 -6.15
C VAL A 148 -8.66 14.81 -6.03
N GLN A 149 -7.59 15.39 -5.50
CA GLN A 149 -7.41 16.83 -5.40
C GLN A 149 -6.00 17.27 -5.79
N ARG A 150 -5.76 18.56 -6.01
CA ARG A 150 -4.41 19.09 -6.25
C ARG A 150 -3.65 19.22 -4.94
N CYS A 151 -2.38 18.82 -4.96
CA CYS A 151 -1.41 19.15 -3.93
C CYS A 151 -0.98 20.60 -4.10
N HIS A 152 -1.06 21.38 -3.03
CA HIS A 152 -0.72 22.81 -3.06
C HIS A 152 0.66 23.09 -2.46
N SER A 153 1.18 22.16 -1.66
CA SER A 153 2.49 22.24 -1.04
C SER A 153 2.83 20.91 -0.35
N LYS A 154 4.10 20.71 0.02
CA LYS A 154 4.52 19.61 0.90
C LYS A 154 3.75 19.62 2.23
N ALA A 155 3.50 20.79 2.81
CA ALA A 155 2.71 20.91 4.04
C ALA A 155 1.26 20.44 3.85
N HIS A 156 0.64 20.76 2.71
CA HIS A 156 -0.69 20.25 2.37
C HIS A 156 -0.67 18.71 2.25
N LEU A 157 0.33 18.13 1.56
CA LEU A 157 0.47 16.68 1.45
C LEU A 157 0.60 16.00 2.83
N LEU A 158 1.46 16.52 3.70
CA LEU A 158 1.70 15.91 5.03
C LEU A 158 0.45 16.00 5.91
N LYS A 159 -0.28 17.11 5.85
CA LYS A 159 -1.57 17.27 6.56
C LYS A 159 -2.61 16.26 6.07
N GLU A 160 -2.72 16.07 4.75
CA GLU A 160 -3.65 15.10 4.17
C GLU A 160 -3.25 13.65 4.50
N LEU A 161 -1.95 13.36 4.50
CA LEU A 161 -1.42 12.06 4.93
C LEU A 161 -1.81 11.76 6.38
N GLU A 162 -1.61 12.73 7.28
CA GLU A 162 -2.01 12.62 8.69
C GLU A 162 -3.52 12.43 8.83
N ASN A 163 -4.33 13.23 8.12
CA ASN A 163 -5.79 13.11 8.12
C ASN A 163 -6.26 11.71 7.68
N VAL A 164 -5.68 11.17 6.59
CA VAL A 164 -5.98 9.82 6.10
C VAL A 164 -5.61 8.78 7.15
N GLN A 165 -4.43 8.88 7.75
CA GLN A 165 -3.95 7.93 8.76
C GLN A 165 -4.76 7.97 10.05
N ASN A 166 -5.15 9.16 10.51
CA ASN A 166 -6.00 9.34 11.69
C ASN A 166 -7.38 8.69 11.52
N LEU A 167 -7.86 8.55 10.29
CA LEU A 167 -9.09 7.84 9.98
C LEU A 167 -8.87 6.36 9.58
N GLY A 168 -7.64 5.85 9.70
CA GLY A 168 -7.26 4.45 9.46
C GLY A 168 -6.90 4.11 8.01
N GLY A 169 -6.68 5.10 7.14
CA GLY A 169 -6.27 4.89 5.75
C GLY A 169 -4.76 4.63 5.61
N GLU A 170 -4.34 3.99 4.51
CA GLU A 170 -2.96 3.50 4.37
C GLU A 170 -1.94 4.62 4.06
N GLY A 171 -2.36 5.64 3.32
CA GLY A 171 -1.48 6.74 2.90
C GLY A 171 -2.03 7.53 1.71
N ILE A 172 -1.14 8.14 0.93
CA ILE A 172 -1.50 8.97 -0.23
C ILE A 172 -0.84 8.44 -1.50
N MET A 173 -1.56 8.50 -2.62
CA MET A 173 -1.03 8.31 -3.96
C MET A 173 -0.90 9.67 -4.64
N LEU A 174 0.25 9.93 -5.26
CA LEU A 174 0.56 11.14 -6.02
C LEU A 174 0.64 10.81 -7.50
N ARG A 175 -0.04 11.58 -8.34
CA ARG A 175 0.03 11.48 -9.79
C ARG A 175 0.54 12.80 -10.39
N SER A 176 1.62 12.72 -11.16
CA SER A 176 2.22 13.87 -11.83
C SER A 176 1.20 14.51 -12.78
N PRO A 177 1.12 15.86 -12.83
CA PRO A 177 0.27 16.57 -13.77
C PRO A 177 0.60 16.21 -15.22
N ARG A 178 -0.42 16.18 -16.07
CA ARG A 178 -0.30 15.90 -17.51
C ARG A 178 0.38 14.56 -17.87
N SER A 179 0.51 13.63 -16.92
CA SER A 179 1.19 12.36 -17.17
C SER A 179 0.33 11.38 -17.97
N ARG A 180 0.95 10.71 -18.95
CA ARG A 180 0.33 9.57 -19.65
C ARG A 180 0.33 8.32 -18.78
N TYR A 181 -0.47 7.32 -19.15
CA TYR A 181 -0.41 6.00 -18.52
C TYR A 181 0.81 5.23 -19.03
N GLU A 182 1.52 4.55 -18.12
CA GLU A 182 2.69 3.76 -18.47
C GLU A 182 2.52 2.33 -17.96
N PHE A 183 2.60 1.35 -18.86
CA PHE A 183 2.51 -0.08 -18.52
C PHE A 183 3.80 -0.63 -17.87
N LYS A 184 4.28 0.07 -16.84
CA LYS A 184 5.50 -0.25 -16.08
C LYS A 184 5.50 0.48 -14.73
N ARG A 185 6.56 0.27 -13.94
CA ARG A 185 6.85 1.13 -12.80
C ARG A 185 7.24 2.52 -13.30
N SER A 186 6.53 3.55 -12.85
CA SER A 186 6.70 4.91 -13.36
C SER A 186 7.05 5.90 -12.24
N LYS A 187 7.84 6.91 -12.60
CA LYS A 187 8.17 8.08 -11.76
C LYS A 187 7.00 9.06 -11.66
N THR A 188 6.02 8.97 -12.56
CA THR A 188 4.87 9.87 -12.57
C THR A 188 3.74 9.42 -11.64
N LEU A 189 3.85 8.22 -11.05
CA LEU A 189 2.95 7.71 -10.02
C LEU A 189 3.78 7.39 -8.77
N LEU A 190 3.53 8.10 -7.68
CA LEU A 190 4.26 7.96 -6.42
C LEU A 190 3.30 7.53 -5.30
N LYS A 191 3.82 6.78 -4.33
CA LYS A 191 3.14 6.44 -3.09
C LYS A 191 3.84 7.13 -1.93
N VAL A 192 3.06 7.83 -1.13
CA VAL A 192 3.49 8.52 0.08
C VAL A 192 3.09 7.62 1.24
N LYS A 193 4.08 7.23 2.04
CA LYS A 193 3.90 6.34 3.18
C LYS A 193 4.62 6.94 4.37
N SER A 194 3.96 6.98 5.51
CA SER A 194 4.66 7.20 6.78
C SER A 194 5.40 5.91 7.12
N PHE A 195 6.64 6.04 7.55
CA PHE A 195 7.37 4.95 8.17
C PHE A 195 7.50 5.30 9.65
N PHE A 196 7.06 4.39 10.51
CA PHE A 196 7.40 4.39 11.92
C PHE A 196 8.70 3.63 12.10
N ASP A 197 9.56 4.09 12.99
CA ASP A 197 10.72 3.34 13.44
C ASP A 197 10.58 2.94 14.91
N GLU A 198 11.10 1.76 15.23
CA GLU A 198 11.11 1.22 16.59
C GLU A 198 12.32 0.30 16.72
N GLU A 199 12.68 -0.01 17.96
CA GLU A 199 13.80 -0.88 18.28
C GLU A 199 13.32 -2.26 18.73
N ALA A 200 14.06 -3.28 18.30
CA ALA A 200 13.84 -4.64 18.75
C ALA A 200 15.18 -5.36 18.96
N ILE A 201 15.19 -6.32 19.87
CA ILE A 201 16.34 -7.19 20.09
C ILE A 201 16.30 -8.38 19.15
N VAL A 202 17.44 -8.73 18.57
CA VAL A 202 17.57 -9.93 17.72
C VAL A 202 17.54 -11.18 18.60
N VAL A 203 16.59 -12.07 18.33
CA VAL A 203 16.40 -13.32 19.10
C VAL A 203 16.96 -14.53 18.34
N SER A 204 16.81 -14.56 17.02
CA SER A 204 17.39 -15.63 16.19
C SER A 204 17.52 -15.23 14.73
N HIS A 205 18.32 -16.00 13.98
CA HIS A 205 18.48 -15.84 12.52
C HIS A 205 17.78 -16.99 11.81
N ASN A 206 17.09 -16.69 10.72
CA ASN A 206 16.60 -17.73 9.81
C ASN A 206 17.37 -17.67 8.49
N ARG A 207 17.69 -18.85 7.96
CA ARG A 207 18.31 -18.99 6.64
C ARG A 207 17.34 -18.54 5.56
N GLY A 208 17.87 -17.91 4.51
CA GLY A 208 17.06 -17.49 3.37
C GLY A 208 16.62 -18.65 2.49
N THR A 209 15.75 -18.34 1.54
CA THR A 209 15.38 -19.23 0.44
C THR A 209 15.78 -18.59 -0.89
N GLY A 210 15.75 -19.36 -1.99
CA GLY A 210 16.10 -18.88 -3.32
C GLY A 210 17.51 -18.27 -3.37
N LYS A 211 17.63 -17.02 -3.82
CA LYS A 211 18.92 -16.31 -3.94
C LYS A 211 19.68 -16.13 -2.61
N HIS A 212 19.02 -16.32 -1.46
CA HIS A 212 19.62 -16.20 -0.14
C HIS A 212 19.71 -17.55 0.59
N SER A 213 19.58 -18.68 -0.12
CA SER A 213 19.64 -20.03 0.47
C SER A 213 20.91 -20.34 1.23
N HIS A 214 22.03 -19.69 0.88
CA HIS A 214 23.33 -19.88 1.51
C HIS A 214 23.58 -18.96 2.73
N ARG A 215 22.73 -17.95 2.97
CA ARG A 215 22.98 -16.88 3.95
C ARG A 215 21.73 -16.49 4.74
N MET A 216 21.82 -15.43 5.57
CA MET A 216 20.69 -14.96 6.37
C MET A 216 19.57 -14.41 5.48
N GLY A 217 18.36 -14.94 5.70
CA GLY A 217 17.12 -14.51 5.04
C GLY A 217 16.37 -13.45 5.84
N CYS A 218 16.17 -13.71 7.13
CA CYS A 218 15.56 -12.76 8.04
C CYS A 218 16.08 -12.93 9.48
N LEU A 219 15.91 -11.87 10.27
CA LEU A 219 16.08 -11.89 11.72
C LEU A 219 14.72 -12.07 12.37
N ASN A 220 14.61 -12.96 13.36
CA ASN A 220 13.50 -12.93 14.30
C ASN A 220 13.87 -11.96 15.43
N VAL A 221 12.98 -11.02 15.70
CA VAL A 221 13.20 -9.96 16.68
C VAL A 221 12.09 -9.95 17.73
N LYS A 222 12.37 -9.32 18.86
CA LYS A 222 11.41 -9.12 19.96
C LYS A 222 11.43 -7.66 20.42
N THR A 223 10.26 -7.05 20.57
CA THR A 223 10.10 -5.71 21.15
C THR A 223 10.02 -5.78 22.68
N PRO A 224 10.16 -4.66 23.42
CA PRO A 224 10.13 -4.71 24.89
C PRO A 224 8.81 -5.23 25.48
N ASP A 225 7.69 -4.98 24.79
CA ASP A 225 6.36 -5.51 25.15
C ASP A 225 6.13 -6.97 24.72
N GLY A 226 7.15 -7.61 24.16
CA GLY A 226 7.16 -9.06 23.93
C GLY A 226 6.60 -9.51 22.58
N ARG A 227 6.18 -8.60 21.69
CA ARG A 227 5.81 -8.97 20.32
C ARG A 227 7.03 -9.54 19.60
N THR A 228 6.81 -10.62 18.85
CA THR A 228 7.84 -11.28 18.06
C THR A 228 7.45 -11.34 16.59
N PHE A 229 8.39 -11.01 15.71
CA PHE A 229 8.16 -11.01 14.26
C PHE A 229 9.50 -11.12 13.52
N SER A 230 9.42 -11.37 12.21
CA SER A 230 10.59 -11.47 11.35
C SER A 230 10.83 -10.19 10.55
N VAL A 231 12.08 -9.73 10.51
CA VAL A 231 12.55 -8.65 9.65
C VAL A 231 13.38 -9.26 8.51
N GLY A 232 12.84 -9.22 7.29
CA GLY A 232 13.44 -9.91 6.13
C GLY A 232 14.01 -9.00 5.03
N THR A 233 13.76 -7.70 5.10
CA THR A 233 14.16 -6.70 4.09
C THR A 233 14.97 -5.57 4.73
N GLY A 234 15.66 -4.76 3.93
CA GLY A 234 16.49 -3.64 4.41
C GLY A 234 17.97 -3.98 4.62
N PHE A 235 18.35 -5.26 4.50
CA PHE A 235 19.75 -5.68 4.59
C PHE A 235 20.46 -5.55 3.25
N THR A 236 21.69 -5.02 3.29
CA THR A 236 22.67 -5.19 2.22
C THR A 236 23.15 -6.64 2.14
N ASP A 237 23.78 -7.02 1.03
CA ASP A 237 24.32 -8.36 0.88
C ASP A 237 25.43 -8.67 1.90
N ALA A 238 26.29 -7.70 2.23
CA ALA A 238 27.29 -7.84 3.27
C ALA A 238 26.67 -8.11 4.65
N GLN A 239 25.56 -7.44 4.99
CA GLN A 239 24.81 -7.70 6.22
C GLN A 239 24.09 -9.05 6.21
N ARG A 240 23.86 -9.67 5.06
CA ARG A 240 23.31 -11.04 5.00
C ARG A 240 24.35 -12.11 5.22
N GLU A 241 25.59 -11.86 4.79
CA GLU A 241 26.74 -12.73 5.09
C GLU A 241 27.15 -12.60 6.56
N LYS A 242 27.18 -11.37 7.08
CA LYS A 242 27.51 -11.05 8.47
C LYS A 242 26.32 -10.37 9.14
N PRO A 243 25.28 -11.13 9.54
CA PRO A 243 24.09 -10.57 10.16
C PRO A 243 24.39 -9.93 11.53
N PRO A 244 23.56 -8.96 11.95
CA PRO A 244 23.50 -8.51 13.34
C PRO A 244 23.46 -9.71 14.28
N LYS A 245 24.23 -9.68 15.36
CA LYS A 245 24.32 -10.84 16.27
C LYS A 245 23.02 -11.02 17.04
N ILE A 246 22.75 -12.25 17.48
CA ILE A 246 21.72 -12.50 18.48
C ILE A 246 22.07 -11.67 19.73
N GLY A 247 21.08 -10.96 20.26
CA GLY A 247 21.25 -9.99 21.35
C GLY A 247 21.56 -8.55 20.90
N SER A 248 21.92 -8.31 19.63
CA SER A 248 22.02 -6.95 19.10
C SER A 248 20.67 -6.26 19.14
N VAL A 249 20.65 -4.97 19.46
CA VAL A 249 19.47 -4.12 19.28
C VAL A 249 19.52 -3.54 17.88
N ILE A 250 18.40 -3.59 17.16
CA ILE A 250 18.27 -3.05 15.82
C ILE A 250 17.14 -2.03 15.76
N THR A 251 17.30 -1.01 14.93
CA THR A 251 16.18 -0.19 14.48
C THR A 251 15.59 -0.82 13.24
N TYR A 252 14.28 -1.02 13.27
CA TYR A 252 13.49 -1.39 12.10
C TYR A 252 12.48 -0.30 11.81
N LYS A 253 12.09 -0.16 10.55
CA LYS A 253 10.97 0.68 10.14
C LYS A 253 9.81 -0.14 9.63
N PHE A 254 8.59 0.31 9.86
CA PHE A 254 7.36 -0.34 9.45
C PHE A 254 6.33 0.72 9.04
N GLN A 255 5.28 0.31 8.35
CA GLN A 255 4.28 1.25 7.80
C GLN A 255 3.06 1.39 8.69
N GLU A 256 2.65 0.29 9.31
CA GLU A 256 1.46 0.21 10.15
C GLU A 256 1.55 -1.01 11.06
N LEU A 257 0.71 -1.05 12.09
CA LEU A 257 0.57 -2.21 12.96
C LEU A 257 -0.64 -3.05 12.50
N SER A 258 -0.55 -4.37 12.64
CA SER A 258 -1.71 -5.26 12.47
C SER A 258 -2.69 -5.12 13.64
N THR A 259 -3.86 -5.76 13.55
CA THR A 259 -4.84 -5.84 14.65
C THR A 259 -4.28 -6.50 15.93
N ARG A 260 -3.20 -7.28 15.79
CA ARG A 260 -2.43 -7.86 16.92
C ARG A 260 -1.24 -7.00 17.33
N LEU A 261 -1.25 -5.72 16.95
CA LEU A 261 -0.19 -4.73 17.20
C LEU A 261 1.19 -5.14 16.66
N THR A 262 1.27 -6.10 15.74
CA THR A 262 2.54 -6.53 15.15
C THR A 262 2.87 -5.69 13.91
N PRO A 263 4.10 -5.17 13.76
CA PRO A 263 4.52 -4.38 12.60
C PRO A 263 4.27 -5.07 11.25
N ARG A 264 3.63 -4.36 10.31
CA ARG A 264 3.50 -4.80 8.91
C ARG A 264 4.63 -4.24 8.06
N PHE A 265 5.17 -5.11 7.21
CA PHE A 265 6.29 -4.84 6.30
C PHE A 265 7.55 -4.27 6.99
N PRO A 266 8.00 -4.84 8.12
CA PRO A 266 9.17 -4.34 8.82
C PRO A 266 10.43 -4.50 7.96
N SER A 267 11.24 -3.45 7.91
CA SER A 267 12.51 -3.42 7.19
C SER A 267 13.62 -2.94 8.11
N PHE A 268 14.76 -3.62 8.07
CA PHE A 268 15.96 -3.25 8.82
C PHE A 268 16.45 -1.87 8.40
N VAL A 269 16.84 -1.06 9.39
CA VAL A 269 17.46 0.26 9.18
C VAL A 269 18.94 0.21 9.59
N GLY A 270 19.23 -0.31 10.79
CA GLY A 270 20.59 -0.37 11.31
C GLY A 270 20.69 -1.03 12.68
N GLU A 271 21.89 -1.46 13.06
CA GLU A 271 22.20 -1.87 14.44
C GLU A 271 22.34 -0.64 15.34
N ARG A 272 21.86 -0.74 16.57
CA ARG A 272 21.96 0.30 17.60
C ARG A 272 23.08 -0.07 18.57
N ILE A 273 24.27 0.45 18.30
CA ILE A 273 25.46 0.26 19.16
C ILE A 273 25.49 1.23 20.35
N ASP A 274 24.61 2.23 20.35
CA ASP A 274 24.57 3.35 21.29
C ASP A 274 23.57 3.18 22.44
N ILE A 275 22.79 2.08 22.45
CA ILE A 275 21.79 1.83 23.50
C ILE A 275 21.97 0.44 24.09
N ARG A 276 21.68 0.34 25.39
CA ARG A 276 21.52 -0.94 26.07
C ARG A 276 20.05 -1.34 26.04
N TRP A 277 19.78 -2.59 25.71
CA TRP A 277 18.41 -3.11 25.62
C TRP A 277 17.60 -2.87 26.90
N ASP A 278 18.18 -3.13 28.06
CA ASP A 278 17.50 -2.99 29.36
C ASP A 278 17.11 -1.53 29.65
N ASP A 279 17.92 -0.57 29.23
CA ASP A 279 17.63 0.86 29.43
C ASP A 279 16.55 1.34 28.48
N TYR A 280 16.57 0.87 27.23
CA TYR A 280 15.49 1.11 26.27
C TYR A 280 14.16 0.58 26.79
N CYS A 281 14.15 -0.65 27.32
CA CYS A 281 12.95 -1.28 27.89
C CYS A 281 12.29 -0.44 28.99
N LYS A 282 13.06 0.26 29.83
CA LYS A 282 12.53 1.09 30.93
C LYS A 282 11.75 2.32 30.42
N THR A 283 12.17 2.88 29.29
CA THR A 283 11.56 4.09 28.70
C THR A 283 10.51 3.77 27.64
N TYR A 284 10.39 2.49 27.28
CA TYR A 284 9.55 2.04 26.21
C TYR A 284 8.06 2.21 26.53
N LYS A 285 7.30 2.76 25.58
CA LYS A 285 5.85 2.87 25.66
C LYS A 285 5.23 1.97 24.59
N PRO A 286 4.47 0.93 24.97
CA PRO A 286 3.84 0.05 24.01
C PRO A 286 2.82 0.82 23.17
N PRO A 287 2.72 0.53 21.86
CA PRO A 287 1.70 1.13 21.03
C PRO A 287 0.31 0.68 21.50
N THR A 288 -0.61 1.63 21.63
CA THR A 288 -2.01 1.33 21.96
C THR A 288 -2.82 1.07 20.69
N LEU A 289 -3.92 0.33 20.79
CA LEU A 289 -4.84 0.13 19.66
C LEU A 289 -5.36 1.46 19.08
N THR A 290 -5.45 2.52 19.89
CA THR A 290 -5.79 3.87 19.42
C THR A 290 -4.70 4.51 18.55
N GLN A 291 -3.43 4.17 18.76
CA GLN A 291 -2.30 4.57 17.92
C GLN A 291 -2.08 3.63 16.72
N ALA A 292 -2.47 2.36 16.86
CA ALA A 292 -2.33 1.32 15.83
C ALA A 292 -3.49 1.31 14.83
N THR A 293 -4.68 1.70 15.28
CA THR A 293 -5.94 1.60 14.55
C THR A 293 -6.99 2.44 15.28
N SER A 294 -7.13 3.73 14.98
CA SER A 294 -8.44 4.39 15.21
C SER A 294 -9.42 4.01 14.08
N ALA A 295 -9.43 2.73 13.71
CA ALA A 295 -10.59 2.13 13.08
C ALA A 295 -11.56 1.81 14.22
N LYS A 296 -12.31 2.83 14.66
CA LYS A 296 -13.64 2.54 15.21
C LYS A 296 -14.29 1.58 14.22
N VAL A 297 -14.86 0.49 14.73
CA VAL A 297 -15.77 -0.37 13.97
C VAL A 297 -16.91 0.55 13.52
N VAL A 298 -16.72 1.20 12.37
CA VAL A 298 -17.77 1.93 11.68
C VAL A 298 -18.62 0.82 11.10
N THR A 299 -19.75 0.61 11.74
CA THR A 299 -20.88 -0.20 11.28
C THR A 299 -20.94 -0.20 9.75
N LEU A 300 -21.07 -1.39 9.16
CA LEU A 300 -21.13 -1.82 7.76
C LEU A 300 -22.06 -1.01 6.83
N LEU A 301 -21.92 0.31 6.80
CA LEU A 301 -22.68 1.22 5.97
C LEU A 301 -21.71 2.28 5.45
N LYS A 302 -21.38 2.15 4.15
CA LYS A 302 -20.72 3.15 3.27
C LYS A 302 -19.96 4.24 4.04
N GLN A 303 -18.64 4.09 4.17
CA GLN A 303 -17.79 5.19 4.64
C GLN A 303 -17.95 6.38 3.68
N LYS A 304 -18.81 7.36 4.02
CA LYS A 304 -19.33 8.40 3.12
C LYS A 304 -18.30 9.43 2.64
N SER A 305 -17.02 9.32 2.98
CA SER A 305 -16.03 10.29 2.52
C SER A 305 -14.63 9.68 2.53
N LEU A 306 -14.05 9.53 1.33
CA LEU A 306 -12.62 9.75 1.17
C LEU A 306 -12.43 11.26 1.25
N ILE A 307 -11.39 11.71 1.97
CA ILE A 307 -11.22 13.07 2.50
C ILE A 307 -11.35 14.18 1.44
N PHE A 308 -11.18 13.85 0.16
CA PHE A 308 -11.17 14.78 -0.97
C PHE A 308 -12.57 15.22 -1.47
N SER A 309 -13.57 15.25 -0.60
CA SER A 309 -14.91 15.73 -0.94
C SER A 309 -15.05 17.24 -0.72
N GLY A 310 -14.43 18.08 -1.56
CA GLY A 310 -14.75 19.51 -1.57
C GLY A 310 -13.78 20.41 -2.32
N GLY A 311 -14.26 21.07 -3.39
CA GLY A 311 -13.51 22.13 -4.07
C GLY A 311 -13.91 22.33 -5.53
N ALA A 312 -15.19 22.65 -5.80
CA ALA A 312 -15.52 23.36 -7.03
C ALA A 312 -15.03 24.79 -6.87
N SER A 313 -13.96 25.16 -7.57
CA SER A 313 -13.56 26.56 -7.69
C SER A 313 -14.31 27.15 -8.89
N SER A 314 -15.44 27.77 -8.60
CA SER A 314 -16.10 28.73 -9.48
C SER A 314 -15.33 30.04 -9.41
N ASN A 315 -14.49 30.31 -10.42
CA ASN A 315 -14.24 31.64 -10.98
C ASN A 315 -13.14 31.52 -12.05
N VAL A 316 -13.55 31.42 -13.31
CA VAL A 316 -12.72 31.89 -14.43
C VAL A 316 -13.42 33.15 -14.91
N GLY A 317 -12.93 34.30 -14.43
CA GLY A 317 -13.20 35.57 -15.08
C GLY A 317 -12.56 35.53 -16.47
N SER A 318 -13.36 35.87 -17.48
CA SER A 318 -12.92 36.05 -18.86
C SER A 318 -11.70 36.96 -18.94
N PRO A 319 -10.63 36.60 -19.65
CA PRO A 319 -9.74 37.59 -20.23
C PRO A 319 -10.31 38.04 -21.57
N ALA A 320 -10.21 39.35 -21.76
CA ALA A 320 -10.69 40.13 -22.90
C ALA A 320 -10.18 39.64 -24.26
N ALA A 321 -10.99 39.97 -25.26
CA ALA A 321 -10.67 39.91 -26.68
C ALA A 321 -9.33 40.58 -26.98
N ILE A 322 -8.55 39.92 -27.84
CA ILE A 322 -7.50 40.55 -28.63
C ILE A 322 -7.87 40.23 -30.07
N ASP A 323 -8.27 41.27 -30.79
CA ASP A 323 -8.42 41.30 -32.24
C ASP A 323 -7.08 40.98 -32.90
N GLY A 324 -7.15 40.21 -33.99
CA GLY A 324 -5.99 39.77 -34.77
C GLY A 324 -6.44 39.00 -36.00
N ASP A 325 -7.04 39.76 -36.90
CA ASP A 325 -7.27 39.49 -38.33
C ASP A 325 -5.98 39.01 -39.02
N ASP A 326 -6.07 37.93 -39.79
CA ASP A 326 -5.42 37.74 -41.09
C ASP A 326 -5.84 36.36 -41.64
N GLY A 327 -6.53 36.41 -42.78
CA GLY A 327 -7.22 35.31 -43.41
C GLY A 327 -6.42 34.49 -44.42
N ASP A 328 -7.22 33.80 -45.23
CA ASP A 328 -6.93 33.07 -46.47
C ASP A 328 -6.35 31.66 -46.29
N ASP A 329 -6.76 30.63 -47.02
CA ASP A 329 -7.98 30.23 -47.75
C ASP A 329 -7.68 28.79 -48.21
N ASP A 330 -8.67 28.09 -48.76
CA ASP A 330 -8.55 26.83 -49.54
C ASP A 330 -8.32 25.51 -48.78
N ASN A 331 -8.94 24.37 -49.08
CA ASN A 331 -10.02 23.99 -50.01
C ASN A 331 -10.34 22.50 -49.76
N ASP A 332 -11.59 22.13 -50.01
CA ASP A 332 -12.22 20.84 -50.33
C ASP A 332 -11.53 19.48 -50.09
N SER A 333 -12.28 18.54 -49.50
CA SER A 333 -12.97 17.50 -50.31
C SER A 333 -13.55 16.40 -49.41
N ALA A 334 -14.87 16.24 -49.53
CA ALA A 334 -15.65 15.08 -49.08
C ALA A 334 -15.21 13.77 -49.77
N TYR A 335 -15.38 12.63 -49.10
CA TYR A 335 -15.73 11.35 -49.76
C TYR A 335 -16.24 10.31 -48.73
N THR A 336 -17.48 9.89 -48.89
CA THR A 336 -18.08 8.62 -48.42
C THR A 336 -19.07 8.18 -49.52
N PRO A 337 -19.73 7.01 -49.46
CA PRO A 337 -19.29 5.66 -49.12
C PRO A 337 -19.78 4.62 -50.17
N THR A 338 -19.32 3.37 -50.13
CA THR A 338 -20.05 2.25 -50.78
C THR A 338 -19.89 0.92 -50.05
N SER A 339 -21.01 0.39 -49.55
CA SER A 339 -21.29 -1.05 -49.38
C SER A 339 -21.79 -1.64 -50.71
N PRO A 340 -21.82 -2.98 -50.85
CA PRO A 340 -23.13 -3.59 -51.09
C PRO A 340 -23.39 -4.94 -50.39
N ALA A 341 -24.66 -5.04 -49.94
CA ALA A 341 -25.64 -6.13 -49.90
C ALA A 341 -25.27 -7.64 -49.93
N SER A 342 -26.00 -8.34 -49.05
CA SER A 342 -26.33 -9.79 -48.96
C SER A 342 -27.06 -10.37 -50.19
N PRO A 343 -27.31 -11.70 -50.25
CA PRO A 343 -28.64 -12.24 -49.86
C PRO A 343 -28.58 -13.66 -49.22
N SER A 344 -29.33 -14.00 -48.15
CA SER A 344 -30.72 -14.52 -48.04
C SER A 344 -30.86 -16.06 -47.94
N SER A 345 -31.76 -16.52 -47.06
CA SER A 345 -32.62 -17.75 -47.05
C SER A 345 -32.52 -18.55 -45.73
N SER A 346 -33.49 -18.45 -44.81
CA SER A 346 -34.66 -19.36 -44.57
C SER A 346 -34.24 -20.80 -44.17
N SER A 347 -34.75 -21.48 -43.13
CA SER A 347 -36.15 -21.66 -42.68
C SER A 347 -36.20 -22.53 -41.40
N SER A 348 -37.24 -22.34 -40.55
CA SER A 348 -38.09 -23.29 -39.76
C SER A 348 -37.53 -24.68 -39.34
N SER A 349 -37.82 -25.31 -38.18
CA SER A 349 -39.07 -25.42 -37.40
C SER A 349 -38.87 -26.25 -36.11
N SER A 350 -39.61 -25.88 -35.05
CA SER A 350 -40.46 -26.69 -34.13
C SER A 350 -40.01 -28.00 -33.45
N ALA A 351 -40.05 -27.94 -32.11
CA ALA A 351 -40.86 -28.77 -31.18
C ALA A 351 -40.52 -30.25 -30.85
N ASP A 352 -40.28 -30.51 -29.56
CA ASP A 352 -41.20 -31.20 -28.62
C ASP A 352 -40.63 -32.38 -27.78
N ARG A 353 -41.02 -32.36 -26.49
CA ARG A 353 -41.21 -33.43 -25.48
C ARG A 353 -40.17 -34.54 -25.22
N GLY A 354 -39.83 -34.68 -23.93
CA GLY A 354 -40.42 -35.78 -23.14
C GLY A 354 -39.48 -36.82 -22.50
N ALA A 355 -39.37 -36.72 -21.18
CA ALA A 355 -39.39 -37.81 -20.17
C ALA A 355 -38.31 -38.92 -20.14
N SER A 356 -37.74 -39.07 -18.93
CA SER A 356 -36.95 -40.19 -18.40
C SER A 356 -37.68 -41.55 -18.46
N PRO A 357 -36.95 -42.69 -18.33
CA PRO A 357 -36.93 -43.34 -17.01
C PRO A 357 -35.62 -44.10 -16.61
N VAL A 358 -35.33 -44.05 -15.31
CA VAL A 358 -35.05 -45.15 -14.34
C VAL A 358 -34.05 -46.30 -14.65
N SER A 359 -32.97 -46.31 -13.84
CA SER A 359 -32.32 -47.42 -13.09
C SER A 359 -31.58 -48.57 -13.80
N SER A 360 -30.31 -48.82 -13.45
CA SER A 360 -29.93 -49.73 -12.33
C SER A 360 -28.44 -50.16 -12.34
N ASN A 361 -27.91 -50.36 -11.11
CA ASN A 361 -26.79 -51.23 -10.70
C ASN A 361 -25.34 -50.83 -11.08
N LYS A 362 -24.27 -51.05 -10.30
CA LYS A 362 -24.01 -51.57 -8.94
C LYS A 362 -22.49 -51.45 -8.70
N ARG A 363 -22.07 -51.01 -7.50
CA ARG A 363 -20.96 -51.52 -6.64
C ARG A 363 -20.67 -50.45 -5.56
N LYS A 364 -21.09 -50.60 -4.29
CA LYS A 364 -20.50 -51.41 -3.18
C LYS A 364 -18.98 -51.13 -3.02
N LEU A 365 -18.41 -50.79 -1.86
CA LEU A 365 -18.74 -50.91 -0.42
C LEU A 365 -17.84 -49.90 0.36
N ALA A 366 -18.34 -49.13 1.35
CA ALA A 366 -18.13 -49.26 2.82
C ALA A 366 -16.66 -49.16 3.30
N SER A 367 -16.24 -48.52 4.40
CA SER A 367 -16.83 -48.05 5.67
C SER A 367 -15.77 -47.13 6.33
N ALA A 368 -16.03 -45.87 6.70
CA ALA A 368 -16.34 -45.40 8.06
C ALA A 368 -15.69 -46.20 9.23
N TYR A 369 -14.84 -45.56 10.05
CA TYR A 369 -15.11 -45.17 11.46
C TYR A 369 -13.82 -44.80 12.27
N THR A 370 -13.95 -43.68 12.99
CA THR A 370 -13.40 -43.29 14.32
C THR A 370 -11.90 -43.14 14.65
N ASN A 371 -11.59 -41.88 14.99
CA ASN A 371 -10.85 -41.36 16.15
C ASN A 371 -10.36 -42.35 17.22
N SER A 372 -9.15 -42.07 17.72
CA SER A 372 -8.73 -42.37 19.09
C SER A 372 -7.73 -41.33 19.58
N ALA A 373 -7.95 -40.85 20.81
CA ALA A 373 -7.06 -39.98 21.58
C ALA A 373 -6.22 -40.81 22.56
N SER A 374 -4.99 -40.38 22.88
CA SER A 374 -4.46 -40.42 24.26
C SER A 374 -3.05 -39.81 24.40
N THR A 375 -3.00 -38.73 25.17
CA THR A 375 -2.29 -38.53 26.45
C THR A 375 -0.87 -39.09 26.71
N THR A 376 -0.03 -38.16 27.20
CA THR A 376 0.88 -38.21 28.37
C THR A 376 2.38 -38.55 28.30
N THR A 377 3.13 -37.71 29.03
CA THR A 377 4.33 -37.92 29.88
C THR A 377 5.74 -37.86 29.29
N GLY A 378 6.60 -37.07 29.97
CA GLY A 378 8.00 -37.43 30.21
C GLY A 378 9.03 -36.32 30.03
N ALA A 379 9.30 -35.55 31.09
CA ALA A 379 10.61 -34.92 31.29
C ALA A 379 11.64 -36.00 31.71
N PRO A 380 12.95 -35.81 31.46
CA PRO A 380 13.80 -35.40 32.58
C PRO A 380 15.00 -34.48 32.22
N SER A 381 15.69 -34.12 33.30
CA SER A 381 16.67 -33.09 33.62
C SER A 381 18.10 -33.15 33.03
N LEU A 382 18.75 -31.99 33.17
CA LEU A 382 20.18 -31.59 33.06
C LEU A 382 21.24 -32.59 33.56
N PRO A 383 22.53 -32.40 33.20
CA PRO A 383 23.45 -31.63 34.06
C PRO A 383 24.47 -30.71 33.32
N SER A 384 24.89 -29.63 33.99
CA SER A 384 26.18 -28.93 33.77
C SER A 384 27.32 -29.68 34.48
N PRO A 385 28.60 -29.34 34.20
CA PRO A 385 29.31 -28.57 35.25
C PRO A 385 30.42 -27.60 34.78
N ALA A 386 30.79 -26.77 35.77
CA ALA A 386 32.13 -26.34 36.15
C ALA A 386 32.70 -24.98 35.65
N ALA A 387 33.05 -24.20 36.67
CA ALA A 387 33.72 -22.91 36.67
C ALA A 387 35.26 -23.06 36.72
N THR A 388 35.99 -21.99 36.40
CA THR A 388 37.34 -21.75 36.94
C THR A 388 37.58 -20.24 37.07
N ASN A 389 38.14 -19.86 38.23
CA ASN A 389 38.56 -18.52 38.65
C ASN A 389 39.73 -17.98 37.79
N THR A 390 40.03 -16.67 37.84
CA THR A 390 41.19 -16.07 38.57
C THR A 390 41.27 -14.53 38.36
N SER A 391 41.49 -13.81 39.49
CA SER A 391 42.31 -12.60 39.72
C SER A 391 42.10 -11.25 39.01
N THR A 392 41.59 -10.29 39.80
CA THR A 392 42.22 -9.00 40.22
C THR A 392 43.38 -8.39 39.41
N SER A 393 43.24 -7.12 39.03
CA SER A 393 44.14 -6.04 39.49
C SER A 393 43.60 -4.65 39.17
N SER A 394 43.57 -3.81 40.21
CA SER A 394 43.36 -2.37 40.20
C SER A 394 44.69 -1.65 39.99
N THR A 395 44.70 -0.53 39.26
CA THR A 395 45.66 0.55 39.54
C THR A 395 45.11 1.91 39.12
N THR A 396 45.45 2.86 39.97
CA THR A 396 44.97 4.23 40.15
C THR A 396 45.61 5.25 39.22
N ALA A 397 44.79 6.26 38.86
CA ALA A 397 45.05 7.71 38.85
C ALA A 397 46.43 8.27 38.48
N THR A 398 46.45 9.26 37.58
CA THR A 398 46.93 10.61 37.92
C THR A 398 46.51 11.67 36.89
N SER A 399 46.06 12.81 37.43
CA SER A 399 45.71 14.05 36.74
C SER A 399 46.95 14.88 36.43
N ALA A 400 46.88 15.72 35.39
CA ALA A 400 47.59 17.01 35.36
C ALA A 400 46.80 18.04 34.54
N LYS A 401 46.44 19.13 35.22
CA LYS A 401 45.89 20.39 34.70
C LYS A 401 47.02 21.21 34.04
N ASN A 402 46.71 22.04 33.04
CA ASN A 402 46.75 23.50 33.23
C ASN A 402 46.09 24.32 32.08
N SER A 403 45.44 25.42 32.51
CA SER A 403 45.24 26.75 31.87
C SER A 403 44.96 26.84 30.37
N GLY A 404 43.90 27.46 29.86
CA GLY A 404 43.06 28.54 30.39
C GLY A 404 43.15 29.72 29.42
N ASP A 405 42.09 30.02 28.67
CA ASP A 405 41.66 31.39 28.40
C ASP A 405 40.20 31.40 27.96
N SER A 406 39.49 32.42 28.42
CA SER A 406 38.04 32.62 28.44
C SER A 406 37.52 33.27 27.17
N ASP A 407 36.35 32.83 26.70
CA ASP A 407 35.32 33.70 26.13
C ASP A 407 33.95 33.06 26.42
N ASP A 408 33.13 33.77 27.19
CA ASP A 408 31.79 33.42 27.61
C ASP A 408 30.82 33.62 26.44
N ASP A 409 30.26 32.53 25.91
CA ASP A 409 28.97 32.51 25.21
C ASP A 409 28.21 31.24 25.64
N ASP A 410 27.11 31.46 26.37
CA ASP A 410 26.19 30.48 26.91
C ASP A 410 25.39 29.80 25.78
N ASP A 411 26.00 28.82 25.09
CA ASP A 411 25.33 27.95 24.11
C ASP A 411 25.19 26.53 24.67
N GLY A 412 23.94 26.12 24.90
CA GLY A 412 23.57 24.82 25.46
C GLY A 412 24.26 23.64 24.75
N LYS A 413 25.14 22.95 25.47
CA LYS A 413 25.99 21.84 25.01
C LYS A 413 25.18 20.63 24.51
N GLN A 414 24.76 20.67 23.25
CA GLN A 414 24.46 19.45 22.49
C GLN A 414 25.77 18.74 22.15
N GLU A 415 25.91 17.47 22.54
CA GLU A 415 27.07 16.66 22.20
C GLU A 415 27.13 16.43 20.67
N PRO A 416 28.32 16.33 20.04
CA PRO A 416 28.40 16.02 18.61
C PRO A 416 27.83 14.61 18.34
N CYS A 417 26.97 14.50 17.32
CA CYS A 417 26.41 13.21 16.93
C CYS A 417 27.54 12.27 16.48
N MET A 418 27.57 11.05 17.02
CA MET A 418 28.55 10.02 16.63
C MET A 418 28.54 9.66 15.13
N TYR A 419 27.44 9.94 14.42
CA TYR A 419 27.31 9.72 12.97
C TYR A 419 27.60 10.98 12.14
N GLY A 420 27.88 12.12 12.78
CA GLY A 420 28.21 13.39 12.15
C GLY A 420 27.25 13.79 11.02
N ALA A 421 27.80 14.26 9.90
CA ALA A 421 27.06 14.69 8.71
C ALA A 421 26.34 13.54 7.97
N GLN A 422 26.59 12.29 8.33
CA GLN A 422 25.97 11.09 7.76
C GLN A 422 24.88 10.51 8.67
N CYS A 423 24.46 11.25 9.70
CA CYS A 423 23.40 10.80 10.59
C CYS A 423 22.09 10.58 9.84
N TYR A 424 21.61 9.34 9.89
CA TYR A 424 20.35 8.92 9.29
C TYR A 424 19.15 9.06 10.25
N ARG A 425 19.38 9.47 11.51
CA ARG A 425 18.34 9.62 12.54
C ARG A 425 17.48 10.84 12.26
N ARG A 426 16.17 10.70 12.47
CA ARG A 426 15.15 11.75 12.23
C ARG A 426 14.29 12.06 13.45
N ASN A 427 14.47 11.34 14.56
CA ASN A 427 13.74 11.56 15.81
C ASN A 427 14.01 12.99 16.38
N PRO A 428 12.97 13.78 16.70
CA PRO A 428 13.10 15.10 17.32
C PRO A 428 13.97 15.15 18.58
N ASP A 429 13.91 14.13 19.44
CA ASP A 429 14.72 14.09 20.67
C ASP A 429 16.21 13.92 20.40
N HIS A 430 16.57 13.19 19.34
CA HIS A 430 17.96 13.04 18.90
C HIS A 430 18.50 14.36 18.33
N LEU A 431 17.71 15.02 17.48
CA LEU A 431 18.08 16.32 16.89
C LEU A 431 18.17 17.43 17.94
N ARG A 432 17.42 17.32 19.04
CA ARG A 432 17.49 18.22 20.20
C ARG A 432 18.66 17.92 21.14
N LYS A 433 19.21 16.70 21.13
CA LYS A 433 20.29 16.28 22.02
C LYS A 433 21.69 16.34 21.38
N TYR A 434 21.78 16.18 20.06
CA TYR A 434 23.07 16.04 19.36
C TYR A 434 23.25 17.03 18.18
N LYS A 435 24.43 17.67 18.10
CA LYS A 435 24.82 18.55 16.98
C LYS A 435 25.20 17.73 15.74
N HIS A 436 24.74 18.17 14.57
CA HIS A 436 25.05 17.56 13.27
C HIS A 436 25.75 18.58 12.36
N PRO A 437 27.00 18.34 11.93
CA PRO A 437 27.65 19.23 10.97
C PRO A 437 26.91 19.16 9.62
N HIS A 438 26.46 20.30 9.10
CA HIS A 438 25.74 20.40 7.82
C HIS A 438 26.59 19.81 6.67
N LYS A 439 26.00 18.92 5.87
CA LYS A 439 26.58 18.52 4.57
C LYS A 439 26.65 19.76 3.69
N LYS A 440 27.86 20.19 3.30
CA LYS A 440 28.02 21.11 2.15
C LYS A 440 27.33 20.47 0.94
N ALA A 441 26.42 21.23 0.31
CA ALA A 441 25.81 20.85 -0.96
C ALA A 441 26.92 20.48 -1.95
N ARG A 442 26.81 19.31 -2.59
CA ARG A 442 27.63 19.02 -3.77
C ARG A 442 27.07 19.87 -4.90
N VAL A 443 27.90 20.80 -5.38
CA VAL A 443 27.72 21.50 -6.66
C VAL A 443 27.67 20.49 -7.79
#